data_AF-A0A0U1QZY3-F1
#
_entry.id   AF-A0A0U1QZY3-F1
#
_cell.length_a   1.000
_cell.length_b   1.000
_cell.length_c   1.000
_cell.angle_alpha   90.00
_cell.angle_beta   90.00
_cell.angle_gamma   90.00
#
_symmetry.space_group_name_H-M   'P 1'
#
loop_
_entity.id
_entity.type
_entity.pdbx_description
1 polymer ?
#
loop_
_entity_poly.entity_id
_entity_poly.type
_entity_poly.pdbx_seq_one_letter_code
_entity_poly.pdbx_strand_id
1 'polypeptide(L)'
;MAKGYYLGVGDETTCGGVIIEGDATHVLMGKAVAREQDRVTCGKHPGTYIIIGHVPGDSVNGRKFAGTLNSQSNCPCKAWFIPSLVHDTYEFSSMITGESNEQQTQNSGTQQDKKKPEPLIPPVLIFDTKKRMDDYAAEDMRYGDITEDVLKKKFHLTDVSARVNPYTTVNRQSSTKILFDEFRDLSDAFSFYGEYKGVIRKMITHMEKNTGKPYSDPLLDKALREQILNDKSPNSSLLKIKEILRDYIDWQEQIYPLDNENELRKNIATSVLPKFNDYSDRINGLVITVHDTWSTHITLQSLKITGDTYTATIKYRVQDHFGLDNDDISNHIYRQLRIFRIWFVLQRGEMYSYRPFITEMNTVVTIEGKR
;
A
#
# COMPACT_ATOMS: atom_id res chain seq x y z
N MET A 1 9.44 19.78 -0.09
CA MET A 1 8.31 20.41 0.62
C MET A 1 7.25 19.34 0.80
N ALA A 2 6.74 19.16 2.01
CA ALA A 2 5.70 18.15 2.26
C ALA A 2 4.36 18.75 1.87
N LYS A 3 3.57 18.02 1.08
CA LYS A 3 2.22 18.43 0.66
C LYS A 3 1.22 18.04 1.76
N GLY A 4 0.64 19.05 2.41
CA GLY A 4 -0.41 18.90 3.41
C GLY A 4 -1.78 19.23 2.84
N TYR A 5 -2.83 18.81 3.55
CA TYR A 5 -4.23 19.11 3.20
C TYR A 5 -4.85 19.91 4.32
N TYR A 6 -5.65 20.91 3.96
CA TYR A 6 -6.46 21.63 4.95
C TYR A 6 -7.54 20.72 5.51
N LEU A 7 -7.87 20.97 6.78
CA LEU A 7 -8.87 20.19 7.49
C LEU A 7 -10.19 20.96 7.59
N GLY A 8 -11.29 20.23 7.57
CA GLY A 8 -12.64 20.77 7.68
C GLY A 8 -13.52 19.96 8.64
N VAL A 9 -14.68 20.52 8.96
CA VAL A 9 -15.70 19.82 9.76
C VAL A 9 -16.09 18.50 9.08
N GLY A 10 -16.11 17.42 9.86
CA GLY A 10 -16.38 16.07 9.38
C GLY A 10 -15.17 15.28 8.91
N ASP A 11 -13.95 15.84 8.93
CA ASP A 11 -12.73 15.05 8.72
C ASP A 11 -12.48 14.13 9.91
N GLU A 12 -12.08 12.90 9.61
CA GLU A 12 -11.88 11.86 10.62
C GLU A 12 -10.50 11.93 11.26
N THR A 13 -10.35 11.35 12.44
CA THR A 13 -9.06 11.13 13.08
C THR A 13 -8.64 9.67 12.93
N THR A 14 -7.33 9.39 12.98
CA THR A 14 -6.78 8.02 12.90
C THR A 14 -7.22 7.10 14.04
N CYS A 15 -7.85 7.64 15.09
CA CYS A 15 -8.44 6.84 16.18
C CYS A 15 -9.95 6.66 16.05
N GLY A 16 -10.58 7.06 14.93
CA GLY A 16 -12.01 6.94 14.66
C GLY A 16 -12.87 8.06 15.26
N GLY A 17 -12.25 9.18 15.64
CA GLY A 17 -12.97 10.41 16.02
C GLY A 17 -13.23 11.30 14.81
N VAL A 18 -13.88 12.45 15.00
CA VAL A 18 -14.21 13.39 13.92
C VAL A 18 -14.09 14.84 14.38
N ILE A 19 -13.70 15.74 13.47
CA ILE A 19 -13.74 17.19 13.70
C ILE A 19 -15.20 17.65 13.70
N ILE A 20 -15.63 18.30 14.78
CA ILE A 20 -17.04 18.70 14.99
C ILE A 20 -17.25 20.21 14.98
N GLU A 21 -16.18 21.01 14.89
CA GLU A 21 -16.24 22.46 14.84
C GLU A 21 -15.28 23.03 13.80
N GLY A 22 -15.67 24.15 13.20
CA GLY A 22 -14.90 24.90 12.20
C GLY A 22 -15.50 26.29 12.00
N ASP A 23 -14.83 27.14 11.21
CA ASP A 23 -15.32 28.49 10.92
C ASP A 23 -16.33 28.49 9.77
N ALA A 24 -17.58 28.87 10.06
CA ALA A 24 -18.64 28.91 9.04
C ALA A 24 -18.50 30.07 8.01
N THR A 25 -17.64 31.05 8.28
CA THR A 25 -17.38 32.18 7.37
C THR A 25 -16.32 31.85 6.31
N HIS A 26 -15.60 30.73 6.46
CA HIS A 26 -14.65 30.22 5.49
C HIS A 26 -14.93 28.75 5.18
N VAL A 27 -15.43 28.50 3.97
CA VAL A 27 -15.87 27.18 3.52
C VAL A 27 -14.99 26.72 2.37
N LEU A 28 -14.35 25.56 2.53
CA LEU A 28 -13.59 24.87 1.48
C LEU A 28 -14.39 23.65 1.02
N MET A 29 -14.68 23.57 -0.28
CA MET A 29 -15.50 22.51 -0.90
C MET A 29 -16.78 22.15 -0.13
N GLY A 30 -17.50 23.16 0.39
CA GLY A 30 -18.74 22.97 1.13
C GLY A 30 -18.58 22.60 2.62
N LYS A 31 -17.36 22.54 3.15
CA LYS A 31 -17.06 22.29 4.57
C LYS A 31 -16.47 23.52 5.26
N ALA A 32 -16.96 23.84 6.45
CA ALA A 32 -16.36 24.87 7.30
C ALA A 32 -14.91 24.46 7.67
N VAL A 33 -13.96 25.38 7.49
CA VAL A 33 -12.53 25.12 7.74
C VAL A 33 -12.26 24.91 9.22
N ALA A 34 -11.52 23.87 9.55
CA ALA A 34 -11.07 23.58 10.90
C ALA A 34 -9.80 24.37 11.25
N ARG A 35 -9.69 24.80 12.50
CA ARG A 35 -8.58 25.61 13.02
C ARG A 35 -8.01 25.01 14.29
N GLU A 36 -6.82 25.45 14.67
CA GLU A 36 -6.30 25.15 16.00
C GLU A 36 -7.32 25.51 17.08
N GLN A 37 -7.44 24.69 18.13
CA GLN A 37 -8.43 24.76 19.22
C GLN A 37 -9.87 24.37 18.85
N ASP A 38 -10.21 24.10 17.58
CA ASP A 38 -11.55 23.61 17.25
C ASP A 38 -11.78 22.20 17.82
N ARG A 39 -13.04 21.89 18.14
CA ARG A 39 -13.41 20.65 18.84
C ARG A 39 -13.38 19.43 17.93
N VAL A 40 -12.91 18.32 18.50
CA VAL A 40 -12.79 17.01 17.85
C VAL A 40 -13.18 15.90 18.83
N THR A 41 -13.84 14.85 18.37
CA THR A 41 -14.11 13.64 19.18
C THR A 41 -12.97 12.63 19.10
N CYS A 42 -12.96 11.62 19.98
CA CYS A 42 -12.06 10.48 19.89
C CYS A 42 -12.88 9.20 19.72
N GLY A 43 -12.47 8.31 18.82
CA GLY A 43 -13.15 7.03 18.62
C GLY A 43 -12.85 5.98 19.70
N LYS A 44 -11.88 6.23 20.59
CA LYS A 44 -11.44 5.30 21.64
C LYS A 44 -11.68 5.77 23.07
N HIS A 45 -11.86 7.07 23.28
CA HIS A 45 -12.00 7.66 24.61
C HIS A 45 -13.18 8.64 24.63
N PRO A 46 -14.05 8.59 25.66
CA PRO A 46 -15.18 9.51 25.76
C PRO A 46 -14.69 10.93 26.08
N GLY A 47 -15.41 11.92 25.57
CA GLY A 47 -15.12 13.34 25.80
C GLY A 47 -14.93 14.11 24.52
N THR A 48 -14.76 15.43 24.67
CA THR A 48 -14.42 16.32 23.56
C THR A 48 -13.01 16.84 23.76
N TYR A 49 -12.25 16.78 22.68
CA TYR A 49 -10.85 17.16 22.59
C TYR A 49 -10.71 18.34 21.63
N ILE A 50 -9.50 18.84 21.47
CA ILE A 50 -9.21 19.97 20.58
C ILE A 50 -8.12 19.61 19.57
N ILE A 51 -8.13 20.33 18.45
CA ILE A 51 -7.04 20.34 17.49
C ILE A 51 -5.87 21.15 18.06
N ILE A 52 -4.69 20.53 18.11
CA ILE A 52 -3.42 21.17 18.49
C ILE A 52 -2.50 21.24 17.26
N GLY A 53 -1.81 22.37 17.11
CA GLY A 53 -0.96 22.66 15.95
C GLY A 53 -1.74 23.20 14.74
N HIS A 54 -1.04 23.87 13.83
CA HIS A 54 -1.63 24.64 12.74
C HIS A 54 -0.72 24.72 11.50
N VAL A 55 -1.32 25.07 10.37
CA VAL A 55 -0.60 25.44 9.14
C VAL A 55 0.09 26.81 9.35
N PRO A 56 1.38 26.95 9.04
CA PRO A 56 2.06 28.26 9.09
C PRO A 56 1.54 29.19 8.00
N GLY A 57 1.25 30.45 8.37
CA GLY A 57 0.91 31.51 7.41
C GLY A 57 -0.59 31.68 7.13
N ASP A 58 -1.41 30.65 7.36
CA ASP A 58 -2.84 30.68 7.04
C ASP A 58 -3.72 30.86 8.29
N SER A 59 -4.60 31.86 8.27
CA SER A 59 -5.52 32.15 9.38
C SER A 59 -6.84 32.78 8.90
N VAL A 60 -7.90 32.55 9.68
CA VAL A 60 -9.19 33.24 9.52
C VAL A 60 -9.70 33.68 10.89
N ASN A 61 -10.21 34.91 10.96
CA ASN A 61 -10.71 35.51 12.20
C ASN A 61 -9.71 35.40 13.37
N GLY A 62 -8.41 35.54 13.08
CA GLY A 62 -7.33 35.51 14.07
C GLY A 62 -6.92 34.12 14.58
N ARG A 63 -7.48 33.03 14.04
CA ARG A 63 -7.11 31.64 14.38
C ARG A 63 -6.55 30.91 13.17
N LYS A 64 -5.47 30.13 13.37
CA LYS A 64 -4.73 29.50 12.27
C LYS A 64 -5.37 28.19 11.82
N PHE A 65 -5.25 27.90 10.52
CA PHE A 65 -5.88 26.72 9.92
C PHE A 65 -5.26 25.44 10.46
N ALA A 66 -6.09 24.40 10.58
CA ALA A 66 -5.62 23.06 10.89
C ALA A 66 -5.23 22.34 9.60
N GLY A 67 -4.16 21.54 9.66
CA GLY A 67 -3.64 20.84 8.49
C GLY A 67 -3.07 19.48 8.83
N THR A 68 -3.08 18.56 7.86
CA THR A 68 -2.72 17.15 8.09
C THR A 68 -1.27 16.92 8.52
N LEU A 69 -0.36 17.85 8.22
CA LEU A 69 1.06 17.70 8.56
C LEU A 69 1.43 18.31 9.91
N ASN A 70 0.60 19.22 10.41
CA ASN A 70 0.96 20.08 11.55
C ASN A 70 -0.04 20.02 12.69
N SER A 71 -1.19 19.38 12.48
CA SER A 71 -2.26 19.30 13.47
C SER A 71 -2.50 17.86 13.94
N GLN A 72 -2.70 17.70 15.24
CA GLN A 72 -3.15 16.47 15.91
C GLN A 72 -4.32 16.77 16.84
N SER A 73 -5.07 15.75 17.24
CA SER A 73 -5.97 15.84 18.39
C SER A 73 -5.19 15.71 19.70
N ASN A 74 -5.51 16.51 20.71
CA ASN A 74 -4.97 16.32 22.06
C ASN A 74 -5.62 15.16 22.85
N CYS A 75 -6.43 14.32 22.19
CA CYS A 75 -6.95 13.11 22.80
C CYS A 75 -5.81 12.16 23.23
N PRO A 76 -6.06 11.20 24.14
CA PRO A 76 -5.02 10.27 24.59
C PRO A 76 -4.35 9.48 23.46
N CYS A 77 -5.02 9.31 22.32
CA CYS A 77 -4.45 8.65 21.13
C CYS A 77 -3.44 9.50 20.36
N LYS A 78 -3.37 10.83 20.62
CA LYS A 78 -2.62 11.81 19.82
C LYS A 78 -2.90 11.66 18.32
N ALA A 79 -4.17 11.52 17.99
CA ALA A 79 -4.59 11.09 16.66
C ALA A 79 -4.32 12.17 15.60
N TRP A 80 -3.85 11.75 14.44
CA TRP A 80 -3.73 12.60 13.25
C TRP A 80 -5.06 12.68 12.52
N PHE A 81 -5.20 13.62 11.59
CA PHE A 81 -6.43 13.80 10.81
C PHE A 81 -6.31 13.18 9.42
N ILE A 82 -7.42 12.62 8.95
CA ILE A 82 -7.61 12.05 7.63
C ILE A 82 -8.39 13.08 6.81
N PRO A 83 -7.76 13.74 5.84
CA PRO A 83 -8.42 14.81 5.09
C PRO A 83 -9.43 14.22 4.11
N SER A 84 -10.60 14.84 4.02
CA SER A 84 -11.51 14.61 2.89
C SER A 84 -11.37 15.67 1.78
N LEU A 85 -10.74 16.80 2.09
CA LEU A 85 -10.45 17.90 1.15
C LEU A 85 -9.15 17.63 0.37
N VAL A 86 -9.14 16.59 -0.48
CA VAL A 86 -7.93 16.13 -1.19
C VAL A 86 -7.46 17.04 -2.34
N HIS A 87 -8.21 18.11 -2.64
CA HIS A 87 -7.86 19.08 -3.68
C HIS A 87 -7.36 20.42 -3.10
N ASP A 88 -7.57 20.68 -1.81
CA ASP A 88 -7.12 21.91 -1.14
C ASP A 88 -5.87 21.63 -0.30
N THR A 89 -4.71 21.97 -0.86
CA THR A 89 -3.41 21.59 -0.32
C THR A 89 -2.55 22.78 0.02
N TYR A 90 -1.66 22.62 1.00
CA TYR A 90 -0.61 23.56 1.33
C TYR A 90 0.76 22.89 1.29
N GLU A 91 1.80 23.68 1.05
CA GLU A 91 3.17 23.20 1.05
C GLU A 91 3.86 23.62 2.34
N PHE A 92 4.33 22.63 3.10
CA PHE A 92 5.14 22.88 4.28
C PHE A 92 6.63 22.78 3.91
N SER A 93 7.31 23.93 3.96
CA SER A 93 8.76 24.03 3.94
C SER A 93 9.25 24.18 5.37
N SER A 94 10.04 23.22 5.87
CA SER A 94 10.72 23.37 7.16
C SER A 94 11.89 24.35 7.02
N MET A 95 11.59 25.63 6.86
CA MET A 95 12.56 26.70 7.04
C MET A 95 12.42 27.21 8.47
N ILE A 96 13.39 26.84 9.30
CA ILE A 96 13.64 27.47 10.59
C ILE A 96 13.77 28.97 10.34
N THR A 97 12.87 29.75 10.94
CA THR A 97 13.09 31.18 11.17
C THR A 97 13.17 31.39 12.67
N GLY A 98 14.37 31.70 13.15
CA GLY A 98 14.57 32.40 14.43
C GLY A 98 13.98 33.81 14.32
N GLU A 99 13.80 34.60 15.37
CA GLU A 99 14.32 34.62 16.73
C GLU A 99 13.31 35.43 17.58
N SER A 100 13.33 35.26 18.91
CA SER A 100 13.63 36.39 19.82
C SER A 100 13.79 35.92 21.27
N ASN A 101 15.03 36.12 21.75
CA ASN A 101 15.49 36.48 23.09
C ASN A 101 14.61 36.18 24.32
N GLU A 102 15.20 35.48 25.30
CA GLU A 102 15.65 36.16 26.52
C GLU A 102 16.64 35.32 27.35
N GLN A 103 17.78 35.96 27.64
CA GLN A 103 18.57 35.96 28.87
C GLN A 103 19.26 34.69 29.39
N GLN A 104 20.58 34.75 29.26
CA GLN A 104 21.63 34.33 30.19
C GLN A 104 21.21 33.59 31.47
N THR A 105 21.74 32.39 31.61
CA THR A 105 22.44 32.02 32.85
C THR A 105 23.48 30.96 32.54
N GLN A 106 24.73 31.27 32.86
CA GLN A 106 25.83 30.32 32.87
C GLN A 106 25.51 29.22 33.89
N ASN A 107 25.69 27.95 33.51
CA ASN A 107 26.09 26.92 34.45
C ASN A 107 26.90 25.83 33.73
N SER A 108 28.13 25.71 34.20
CA SER A 108 29.05 24.58 34.05
C SER A 108 28.42 23.26 34.52
N GLY A 109 28.61 22.17 33.77
CA GLY A 109 28.22 20.84 34.22
C GLY A 109 28.47 19.71 33.23
N THR A 110 29.56 18.97 33.46
CA THR A 110 29.82 17.54 33.13
C THR A 110 29.83 17.07 31.68
N GLN A 111 31.03 16.66 31.22
CA GLN A 111 31.23 15.69 30.14
C GLN A 111 30.51 14.38 30.51
N GLN A 112 29.43 14.07 29.80
CA GLN A 112 28.89 12.71 29.75
C GLN A 112 29.71 11.94 28.70
N ASP A 113 30.35 10.85 29.12
CA ASP A 113 30.89 9.85 28.20
C ASP A 113 29.79 9.41 27.23
N LYS A 114 29.91 9.79 25.95
CA LYS A 114 28.99 9.33 24.91
C LYS A 114 29.16 7.81 24.78
N LYS A 115 28.18 7.07 25.29
CA LYS A 115 28.06 5.62 25.08
C LYS A 115 28.13 5.35 23.57
N LYS A 116 29.05 4.47 23.15
CA LYS A 116 29.21 4.07 21.75
C LYS A 116 27.88 3.56 21.20
N PRO A 117 27.41 4.03 20.03
CA PRO A 117 26.12 3.63 19.47
C PRO A 117 26.08 2.12 19.20
N GLU A 118 24.96 1.49 19.53
CA GLU A 118 24.72 0.07 19.28
C GLU A 118 24.42 -0.16 17.79
N PRO A 119 24.99 -1.20 17.14
CA PRO A 119 24.71 -1.46 15.73
C PRO A 119 23.33 -2.09 15.53
N LEU A 120 22.63 -1.69 14.47
CA LEU A 120 21.51 -2.43 13.90
C LEU A 120 22.03 -3.78 13.34
N ILE A 121 21.42 -4.89 13.74
CA ILE A 121 21.85 -6.25 13.36
C ILE A 121 20.84 -6.84 12.36
N PRO A 122 21.19 -6.97 11.06
CA PRO A 122 20.39 -7.71 10.07
C PRO A 122 20.25 -9.20 10.41
N PRO A 123 19.14 -9.86 10.00
CA PRO A 123 18.08 -9.34 9.14
C PRO A 123 17.04 -8.49 9.89
N VAL A 124 16.63 -7.36 9.30
CA VAL A 124 15.60 -6.46 9.88
C VAL A 124 14.49 -6.20 8.86
N LEU A 125 13.24 -6.34 9.27
CA LEU A 125 12.07 -5.90 8.49
C LEU A 125 12.02 -4.38 8.51
N ILE A 126 12.35 -3.75 7.38
CA ILE A 126 12.47 -2.29 7.26
C ILE A 126 11.22 -1.65 6.65
N PHE A 127 10.31 -2.46 6.10
CA PHE A 127 9.01 -2.01 5.62
C PHE A 127 8.01 -3.16 5.54
N ASP A 128 6.75 -2.87 5.86
CA ASP A 128 5.60 -3.72 5.63
C ASP A 128 4.36 -2.88 5.27
N THR A 129 3.53 -3.42 4.38
CA THR A 129 2.23 -2.81 4.05
C THR A 129 1.22 -2.99 5.18
N LYS A 130 0.23 -2.09 5.25
CA LYS A 130 -0.91 -2.24 6.18
C LYS A 130 -1.71 -3.53 5.92
N LYS A 131 -1.88 -3.89 4.66
CA LYS A 131 -2.46 -5.17 4.23
C LYS A 131 -1.49 -6.28 4.62
N ARG A 132 -2.03 -7.34 5.23
CA ARG A 132 -1.23 -8.39 5.86
C ARG A 132 -0.72 -9.37 4.81
N MET A 133 0.45 -9.94 5.09
CA MET A 133 0.94 -11.12 4.38
C MET A 133 0.07 -12.33 4.74
N ASP A 134 -0.09 -13.25 3.80
CA ASP A 134 -0.83 -14.51 3.95
C ASP A 134 -2.32 -14.30 4.33
N ASP A 135 -2.98 -13.28 3.75
CA ASP A 135 -4.33 -12.83 4.09
C ASP A 135 -5.45 -13.56 3.33
N TYR A 136 -5.69 -14.82 3.70
CA TYR A 136 -6.80 -15.63 3.16
C TYR A 136 -8.20 -15.14 3.57
N ALA A 137 -8.30 -14.11 4.42
CA ALA A 137 -9.58 -13.55 4.87
C ALA A 137 -10.06 -12.39 3.99
N ALA A 138 -9.26 -11.96 3.01
CA ALA A 138 -9.61 -10.88 2.09
C ALA A 138 -10.86 -11.19 1.24
N GLU A 139 -11.52 -10.14 0.76
CA GLU A 139 -12.81 -10.23 0.03
C GLU A 139 -12.69 -10.98 -1.30
N ASP A 140 -11.55 -10.81 -1.99
CA ASP A 140 -11.16 -11.48 -3.24
C ASP A 140 -10.69 -12.93 -3.01
N MET A 141 -10.48 -13.33 -1.75
CA MET A 141 -10.12 -14.70 -1.36
C MET A 141 -11.34 -15.59 -1.02
N ARG A 142 -12.56 -15.04 -1.07
CA ARG A 142 -13.81 -15.81 -0.89
C ARG A 142 -14.11 -16.70 -2.10
N TYR A 143 -14.82 -17.80 -1.87
CA TYR A 143 -15.24 -18.75 -2.90
C TYR A 143 -16.46 -19.53 -2.46
N GLY A 144 -17.26 -19.98 -3.43
CA GLY A 144 -18.44 -20.82 -3.16
C GLY A 144 -19.45 -20.21 -2.20
N ASP A 145 -19.53 -18.88 -2.14
CA ASP A 145 -20.32 -18.12 -1.17
C ASP A 145 -21.52 -17.41 -1.79
N ILE A 146 -21.75 -17.59 -3.11
CA ILE A 146 -22.79 -16.90 -3.86
C ILE A 146 -23.69 -17.90 -4.61
N THR A 147 -24.99 -17.86 -4.28
CA THR A 147 -26.03 -18.62 -4.98
C THR A 147 -26.19 -18.20 -6.44
N GLU A 148 -26.69 -19.10 -7.27
CA GLU A 148 -27.06 -18.81 -8.67
C GLU A 148 -28.01 -17.61 -8.79
N ASP A 149 -28.99 -17.51 -7.89
CA ASP A 149 -29.97 -16.43 -7.88
C ASP A 149 -29.30 -15.06 -7.67
N VAL A 150 -28.32 -14.99 -6.78
CA VAL A 150 -27.54 -13.76 -6.55
C VAL A 150 -26.63 -13.47 -7.74
N LEU A 151 -25.94 -14.46 -8.31
CA LEU A 151 -25.13 -14.29 -9.53
C LEU A 151 -25.95 -13.66 -10.67
N LYS A 152 -27.17 -14.16 -10.89
CA LYS A 152 -28.05 -13.67 -11.96
C LYS A 152 -28.70 -12.33 -11.64
N LYS A 153 -29.27 -12.17 -10.45
CA LYS A 153 -30.12 -11.00 -10.12
C LYS A 153 -29.30 -9.80 -9.68
N LYS A 154 -28.27 -10.01 -8.84
CA LYS A 154 -27.44 -8.92 -8.30
C LYS A 154 -26.29 -8.56 -9.24
N PHE A 155 -25.58 -9.57 -9.75
CA PHE A 155 -24.39 -9.35 -10.59
C PHE A 155 -24.68 -9.41 -12.09
N HIS A 156 -25.93 -9.65 -12.49
CA HIS A 156 -26.37 -9.72 -13.89
C HIS A 156 -25.59 -10.74 -14.74
N LEU A 157 -25.10 -11.82 -14.12
CA LEU A 157 -24.34 -12.87 -14.77
C LEU A 157 -25.29 -13.89 -15.41
N THR A 158 -26.13 -13.46 -16.34
CA THR A 158 -27.04 -14.36 -17.07
C THR A 158 -26.41 -14.96 -18.32
N ASP A 159 -25.43 -14.27 -18.89
CA ASP A 159 -24.55 -14.74 -19.97
C ASP A 159 -23.13 -14.77 -19.42
N VAL A 160 -22.51 -15.96 -19.32
CA VAL A 160 -21.21 -16.15 -18.65
C VAL A 160 -20.16 -16.62 -19.65
N SER A 161 -20.48 -17.63 -20.44
CA SER A 161 -19.58 -18.32 -21.35
C SER A 161 -20.20 -18.45 -22.72
N ALA A 162 -19.37 -18.29 -23.76
CA ALA A 162 -19.80 -18.50 -25.14
C ALA A 162 -19.87 -19.99 -25.53
N ARG A 163 -19.29 -20.88 -24.70
CA ARG A 163 -19.11 -22.31 -25.01
C ARG A 163 -20.05 -23.22 -24.22
N VAL A 164 -20.51 -22.79 -23.04
CA VAL A 164 -21.41 -23.59 -22.18
C VAL A 164 -22.28 -22.69 -21.31
N ASN A 165 -23.51 -23.09 -21.02
CA ASN A 165 -24.33 -22.41 -20.03
C ASN A 165 -24.07 -23.02 -18.63
N PRO A 166 -23.42 -22.30 -17.70
CA PRO A 166 -23.05 -22.87 -16.40
C PRO A 166 -24.27 -23.22 -15.53
N TYR A 167 -25.43 -22.61 -15.77
CA TYR A 167 -26.63 -22.77 -14.93
C TYR A 167 -27.49 -23.96 -15.35
N THR A 168 -27.50 -24.31 -16.64
CA THR A 168 -28.40 -25.36 -17.16
C THR A 168 -27.68 -26.67 -17.49
N THR A 169 -26.35 -26.66 -17.62
CA THR A 169 -25.60 -27.89 -17.93
C THR A 169 -25.62 -28.87 -16.75
N VAL A 170 -26.16 -30.07 -16.99
CA VAL A 170 -26.31 -31.13 -15.97
C VAL A 170 -24.97 -31.71 -15.52
N ASN A 171 -24.05 -31.96 -16.48
CA ASN A 171 -22.73 -32.50 -16.15
C ASN A 171 -21.78 -31.38 -15.72
N ARG A 172 -21.61 -31.23 -14.41
CA ARG A 172 -20.77 -30.19 -13.82
C ARG A 172 -19.30 -30.31 -14.24
N GLN A 173 -18.73 -31.51 -14.25
CA GLN A 173 -17.32 -31.69 -14.63
C GLN A 173 -17.04 -31.26 -16.07
N SER A 174 -17.95 -31.61 -17.00
CA SER A 174 -17.85 -31.21 -18.40
C SER A 174 -17.97 -29.70 -18.57
N SER A 175 -18.94 -29.07 -17.88
CA SER A 175 -19.09 -27.62 -17.88
C SER A 175 -17.83 -26.93 -17.35
N THR A 176 -17.28 -27.39 -16.23
CA THR A 176 -16.09 -26.79 -15.65
C THR A 176 -14.89 -26.83 -16.60
N LYS A 177 -14.64 -27.99 -17.24
CA LYS A 177 -13.55 -28.10 -18.21
C LYS A 177 -13.68 -27.08 -19.34
N ILE A 178 -14.88 -26.93 -19.89
CA ILE A 178 -15.15 -25.96 -20.97
C ILE A 178 -14.93 -24.52 -20.49
N LEU A 179 -15.37 -24.18 -19.28
CA LEU A 179 -15.18 -22.86 -18.69
C LEU A 179 -13.70 -22.54 -18.46
N PHE A 180 -12.91 -23.45 -17.90
CA PHE A 180 -11.47 -23.23 -17.72
C PHE A 180 -10.72 -23.14 -19.05
N ASP A 181 -11.11 -23.93 -20.06
CA ASP A 181 -10.53 -23.82 -21.40
C ASP A 181 -10.86 -22.46 -22.03
N GLU A 182 -12.09 -21.97 -21.91
CA GLU A 182 -12.44 -20.61 -22.36
C GLU A 182 -11.70 -19.53 -21.55
N PHE A 183 -11.55 -19.71 -20.23
CA PHE A 183 -10.80 -18.78 -19.37
C PHE A 183 -9.36 -18.64 -19.86
N ARG A 184 -8.67 -19.74 -20.13
CA ARG A 184 -7.31 -19.72 -20.67
C ARG A 184 -7.24 -19.03 -22.02
N ASP A 185 -8.15 -19.36 -22.93
CA ASP A 185 -8.13 -18.78 -24.28
C ASP A 185 -8.39 -17.27 -24.26
N LEU A 186 -9.29 -16.80 -23.40
CA LEU A 186 -9.53 -15.36 -23.21
C LEU A 186 -8.35 -14.68 -22.52
N SER A 187 -7.60 -15.37 -21.67
CA SER A 187 -6.43 -14.81 -20.98
C SER A 187 -5.28 -14.45 -21.92
N ASP A 188 -5.20 -15.08 -23.10
CA ASP A 188 -4.20 -14.76 -24.12
C ASP A 188 -4.34 -13.31 -24.62
N ALA A 189 -5.57 -12.77 -24.57
CA ALA A 189 -5.87 -11.37 -24.86
C ALA A 189 -5.45 -10.40 -23.74
N PHE A 190 -4.68 -10.85 -22.76
CA PHE A 190 -4.06 -10.01 -21.73
C PHE A 190 -2.59 -10.35 -21.51
N SER A 191 -2.06 -11.29 -22.32
CA SER A 191 -0.72 -11.86 -22.23
C SER A 191 -0.04 -11.86 -23.61
N PHE A 192 -0.03 -10.70 -24.28
CA PHE A 192 0.22 -10.60 -25.72
C PHE A 192 1.69 -10.77 -26.18
N TYR A 193 2.66 -10.28 -25.41
CA TYR A 193 4.08 -10.19 -25.82
C TYR A 193 5.04 -10.44 -24.65
N GLY A 194 6.28 -10.84 -24.98
CA GLY A 194 7.37 -10.97 -24.01
C GLY A 194 7.52 -12.35 -23.38
N GLU A 195 8.53 -12.49 -22.53
CA GLU A 195 8.92 -13.76 -21.89
C GLU A 195 7.95 -14.25 -20.81
N TYR A 196 7.13 -13.34 -20.29
CA TYR A 196 6.12 -13.61 -19.28
C TYR A 196 4.81 -14.12 -19.89
N LYS A 197 4.76 -14.22 -21.22
CA LYS A 197 3.64 -14.78 -21.97
C LYS A 197 3.32 -16.20 -21.48
N GLY A 198 2.11 -16.37 -20.95
CA GLY A 198 1.61 -17.67 -20.49
C GLY A 198 1.68 -17.91 -18.97
N VAL A 199 2.26 -17.00 -18.18
CA VAL A 199 2.17 -17.07 -16.70
C VAL A 199 0.70 -17.12 -16.25
N ILE A 200 -0.16 -16.30 -16.85
CA ILE A 200 -1.61 -16.31 -16.58
C ILE A 200 -2.25 -17.68 -16.84
N ARG A 201 -1.88 -18.37 -17.93
CA ARG A 201 -2.41 -19.71 -18.23
C ARG A 201 -1.98 -20.73 -17.17
N LYS A 202 -0.74 -20.64 -16.66
CA LYS A 202 -0.27 -21.50 -15.56
C LYS A 202 -1.04 -21.23 -14.27
N MET A 203 -1.33 -19.97 -13.96
CA MET A 203 -2.12 -19.57 -12.79
C MET A 203 -3.58 -20.05 -12.89
N ILE A 204 -4.22 -19.92 -14.06
CA ILE A 204 -5.55 -20.49 -14.31
C ILE A 204 -5.52 -22.01 -14.17
N THR A 205 -4.45 -22.66 -14.64
CA THR A 205 -4.25 -24.11 -14.48
C THR A 205 -4.04 -24.51 -13.02
N HIS A 206 -3.41 -23.65 -12.22
CA HIS A 206 -3.30 -23.84 -10.78
C HIS A 206 -4.65 -23.66 -10.08
N MET A 207 -5.46 -22.67 -10.48
CA MET A 207 -6.83 -22.50 -10.01
C MET A 207 -7.67 -23.74 -10.27
N GLU A 208 -7.60 -24.33 -11.47
CA GLU A 208 -8.36 -25.53 -11.84
C GLU A 208 -8.04 -26.75 -10.96
N LYS A 209 -6.84 -26.83 -10.36
CA LYS A 209 -6.51 -27.88 -9.38
C LYS A 209 -7.29 -27.73 -8.07
N ASN A 210 -7.89 -26.57 -7.84
CA ASN A 210 -8.75 -26.24 -6.71
C ASN A 210 -8.13 -26.50 -5.32
N THR A 211 -6.81 -26.27 -5.19
CA THR A 211 -6.10 -26.53 -3.92
C THR A 211 -6.09 -25.31 -2.99
N GLY A 212 -6.24 -24.10 -3.53
CA GLY A 212 -6.08 -22.83 -2.79
C GLY A 212 -4.67 -22.57 -2.26
N LYS A 213 -3.69 -23.43 -2.57
CA LYS A 213 -2.30 -23.27 -2.11
C LYS A 213 -1.64 -22.08 -2.81
N PRO A 214 -0.68 -21.39 -2.17
CA PRO A 214 0.10 -20.34 -2.81
C PRO A 214 0.69 -20.79 -4.14
N TYR A 215 0.76 -19.86 -5.09
CA TYR A 215 1.41 -20.03 -6.38
C TYR A 215 2.66 -19.18 -6.46
N SER A 216 3.77 -19.76 -6.90
CA SER A 216 4.99 -19.04 -7.25
C SER A 216 5.49 -19.50 -8.62
N ASP A 217 6.14 -18.61 -9.34
CA ASP A 217 6.80 -18.90 -10.62
C ASP A 217 8.06 -18.04 -10.72
N PRO A 218 9.21 -18.60 -11.16
CA PRO A 218 10.44 -17.82 -11.34
C PRO A 218 10.27 -16.59 -12.24
N LEU A 219 9.31 -16.62 -13.17
CA LEU A 219 8.99 -15.47 -14.01
C LEU A 219 8.33 -14.33 -13.20
N LEU A 220 7.53 -14.63 -12.18
CA LEU A 220 6.99 -13.59 -11.30
C LEU A 220 8.09 -12.94 -10.44
N ASP A 221 9.02 -13.75 -9.92
CA ASP A 221 10.20 -13.26 -9.19
C ASP A 221 11.09 -12.38 -10.06
N LYS A 222 11.28 -12.78 -11.33
CA LYS A 222 12.02 -12.01 -12.33
C LYS A 222 11.32 -10.68 -12.64
N ALA A 223 10.00 -10.70 -12.86
CA ALA A 223 9.24 -9.49 -13.13
C ALA A 223 9.32 -8.49 -11.98
N LEU A 224 9.16 -8.96 -10.74
CA LEU A 224 9.32 -8.13 -9.54
C LEU A 224 10.73 -7.52 -9.48
N ARG A 225 11.76 -8.32 -9.76
CA ARG A 225 13.15 -7.85 -9.78
C ARG A 225 13.35 -6.74 -10.81
N GLU A 226 12.87 -6.93 -12.03
CA GLU A 226 12.99 -5.96 -13.11
C GLU A 226 12.27 -4.66 -12.76
N GLN A 227 11.05 -4.74 -12.19
CA GLN A 227 10.31 -3.56 -11.74
C GLN A 227 11.12 -2.76 -10.69
N ILE A 228 11.67 -3.44 -9.68
CA ILE A 228 12.48 -2.81 -8.63
C ILE A 228 13.75 -2.16 -9.20
N LEU A 229 14.43 -2.83 -10.13
CA LEU A 229 15.70 -2.33 -10.68
C LEU A 229 15.49 -1.21 -11.70
N ASN A 230 14.39 -1.23 -12.43
CA ASN A 230 14.09 -0.27 -13.49
C ASN A 230 13.35 0.97 -12.97
N ASP A 231 12.74 0.93 -11.78
CA ASP A 231 12.12 2.10 -11.16
C ASP A 231 13.17 3.18 -10.81
N LYS A 232 13.24 4.20 -11.68
CA LYS A 232 14.08 5.39 -11.53
C LYS A 232 13.34 6.58 -10.94
N SER A 233 12.12 6.39 -10.45
CA SER A 233 11.38 7.47 -9.81
C SER A 233 12.16 7.98 -8.58
N PRO A 234 12.14 9.29 -8.28
CA PRO A 234 12.88 9.86 -7.15
C PRO A 234 12.52 9.26 -5.77
N ASN A 235 11.39 8.57 -5.70
CA ASN A 235 10.87 7.94 -4.48
C ASN A 235 10.85 6.42 -4.55
N SER A 236 11.50 5.76 -5.51
CA SER A 236 11.49 4.29 -5.56
C SER A 236 12.06 3.71 -4.27
N SER A 237 11.47 2.60 -3.81
CA SER A 237 11.86 1.97 -2.55
C SER A 237 13.35 1.63 -2.50
N LEU A 238 13.93 1.15 -3.60
CA LEU A 238 15.34 0.79 -3.67
C LEU A 238 16.26 2.01 -3.59
N LEU A 239 15.92 3.11 -4.27
CA LEU A 239 16.70 4.35 -4.23
C LEU A 239 16.61 5.00 -2.85
N LYS A 240 15.43 5.02 -2.21
CA LYS A 240 15.31 5.54 -0.84
C LYS A 240 16.07 4.72 0.17
N ILE A 241 16.03 3.39 0.09
CA ILE A 241 16.86 2.55 0.97
C ILE A 241 18.34 2.89 0.77
N LYS A 242 18.79 3.09 -0.47
CA LYS A 242 20.18 3.47 -0.77
C LYS A 242 20.55 4.81 -0.15
N GLU A 243 19.71 5.83 -0.30
CA GLU A 243 19.93 7.16 0.27
C GLU A 243 19.98 7.14 1.80
N ILE A 244 18.98 6.51 2.44
CA ILE A 244 18.88 6.47 3.91
C ILE A 244 20.07 5.70 4.51
N LEU A 245 20.46 4.57 3.92
CA LEU A 245 21.65 3.85 4.39
C LEU A 245 22.89 4.75 4.35
N ARG A 246 23.14 5.45 3.24
CA ARG A 246 24.29 6.37 3.15
C ARG A 246 24.22 7.48 4.20
N ASP A 247 23.05 8.08 4.39
CA ASP A 247 22.88 9.29 5.20
C ASP A 247 22.94 9.00 6.72
N TYR A 248 22.58 7.79 7.14
CA TYR A 248 22.49 7.40 8.56
C TYR A 248 23.56 6.39 9.02
N ILE A 249 24.44 5.91 8.13
CA ILE A 249 25.63 5.14 8.53
C ILE A 249 26.55 6.04 9.37
N ASP A 250 26.98 5.52 10.53
CA ASP A 250 28.13 6.05 11.25
C ASP A 250 29.39 5.50 10.59
N TRP A 251 29.98 6.31 9.71
CA TRP A 251 31.17 5.96 8.94
C TRP A 251 32.43 5.82 9.79
N GLN A 252 32.49 6.48 10.95
CA GLN A 252 33.63 6.40 11.85
C GLN A 252 33.62 5.07 12.61
N GLU A 253 32.46 4.68 13.13
CA GLU A 253 32.28 3.43 13.87
C GLU A 253 32.01 2.23 12.95
N GLN A 254 31.78 2.47 11.65
CA GLN A 254 31.42 1.48 10.62
C GLN A 254 30.17 0.68 10.96
N ILE A 255 29.16 1.35 11.51
CA ILE A 255 27.88 0.76 11.89
C ILE A 255 26.71 1.57 11.34
N TYR A 256 25.56 0.92 11.22
CA TYR A 256 24.28 1.63 11.18
C TYR A 256 23.72 1.69 12.60
N PRO A 257 23.58 2.86 13.24
CA PRO A 257 23.10 2.93 14.63
C PRO A 257 21.67 2.38 14.78
N LEU A 258 21.44 1.56 15.81
CA LEU A 258 20.14 0.98 16.13
C LEU A 258 19.06 2.06 16.36
N ASP A 259 19.44 3.19 16.97
CA ASP A 259 18.54 4.32 17.22
C ASP A 259 17.93 4.90 15.92
N ASN A 260 18.58 4.67 14.76
CA ASN A 260 18.10 5.09 13.44
C ASN A 260 17.15 4.06 12.78
N GLU A 261 16.80 2.94 13.43
CA GLU A 261 15.87 1.94 12.87
C GLU A 261 14.48 2.54 12.59
N ASN A 262 13.96 3.33 13.52
CA ASN A 262 12.63 3.95 13.37
C ASN A 262 12.61 4.93 12.20
N GLU A 263 13.67 5.71 12.03
CA GLU A 263 13.81 6.65 10.93
C GLU A 263 13.99 5.92 9.59
N LEU A 264 14.72 4.80 9.58
CA LEU A 264 14.82 3.90 8.43
C LEU A 264 13.44 3.45 7.95
N ARG A 265 12.64 2.88 8.87
CA ARG A 265 11.29 2.39 8.58
C ARG A 265 10.37 3.51 8.09
N LYS A 266 10.39 4.65 8.77
CA LYS A 266 9.53 5.81 8.46
C LYS A 266 9.83 6.37 7.07
N ASN A 267 11.10 6.53 6.71
CA ASN A 267 11.45 7.07 5.40
C ASN A 267 11.12 6.09 4.27
N ILE A 268 11.32 4.78 4.46
CA ILE A 268 10.90 3.77 3.48
C ILE A 268 9.38 3.74 3.35
N ALA A 269 8.62 3.98 4.42
CA ALA A 269 7.17 4.03 4.36
C ALA A 269 6.60 5.16 3.49
N THR A 270 7.40 6.18 3.20
CA THR A 270 7.06 7.26 2.25
C THR A 270 7.48 6.98 0.81
N SER A 271 8.18 5.86 0.57
CA SER A 271 8.62 5.47 -0.76
C SER A 271 7.49 4.92 -1.63
N VAL A 272 7.69 4.99 -2.94
CA VAL A 272 6.87 4.30 -3.94
C VAL A 272 7.28 2.83 -3.93
N LEU A 273 6.31 1.97 -3.62
CA LEU A 273 6.49 0.53 -3.70
C LEU A 273 6.48 0.07 -5.15
N PRO A 274 7.17 -1.04 -5.47
CA PRO A 274 7.01 -1.71 -6.75
C PRO A 274 5.53 -2.08 -6.94
N LYS A 275 4.88 -1.41 -7.88
CA LYS A 275 3.52 -1.69 -8.31
C LYS A 275 3.54 -2.02 -9.79
N PHE A 276 2.62 -2.87 -10.22
CA PHE A 276 2.47 -3.28 -11.61
C PHE A 276 1.40 -2.43 -12.34
N ASN A 277 1.10 -1.22 -11.83
CA ASN A 277 -0.10 -0.45 -12.17
C ASN A 277 0.17 0.61 -13.25
N ASP A 278 1.43 0.90 -13.59
CA ASP A 278 1.76 1.98 -14.52
C ASP A 278 1.42 1.62 -15.96
N TYR A 279 0.56 2.44 -16.57
CA TYR A 279 0.03 2.23 -17.93
C TYR A 279 1.12 2.26 -19.01
N SER A 280 2.29 2.87 -18.74
CA SER A 280 3.45 2.89 -19.65
C SER A 280 4.34 1.63 -19.57
N ASP A 281 4.21 0.84 -18.50
CA ASP A 281 4.95 -0.42 -18.28
C ASP A 281 4.12 -1.65 -18.71
N ARG A 282 2.96 -1.44 -19.36
CA ARG A 282 2.00 -2.46 -19.83
C ARG A 282 2.48 -3.40 -20.94
N ILE A 283 3.77 -3.52 -21.15
CA ILE A 283 4.33 -4.50 -22.08
C ILE A 283 4.96 -5.57 -21.21
N ASN A 284 4.22 -6.68 -21.00
CA ASN A 284 4.75 -8.03 -20.70
C ASN A 284 3.69 -9.04 -20.21
N GLY A 285 2.38 -8.79 -20.30
CA GLY A 285 1.40 -9.86 -20.09
C GLY A 285 1.12 -10.30 -18.64
N LEU A 286 1.48 -9.46 -17.67
CA LEU A 286 1.18 -9.65 -16.24
C LEU A 286 -0.02 -8.84 -15.73
N VAL A 287 -0.69 -8.09 -16.61
CA VAL A 287 -1.74 -7.10 -16.27
C VAL A 287 -2.92 -7.72 -15.51
N ILE A 288 -3.25 -8.99 -15.77
CA ILE A 288 -4.28 -9.74 -15.03
C ILE A 288 -3.69 -10.63 -13.94
N THR A 289 -2.39 -10.95 -13.99
CA THR A 289 -1.76 -11.84 -13.01
C THR A 289 -1.44 -11.12 -11.71
N VAL A 290 -1.09 -9.83 -11.80
CA VAL A 290 -0.78 -8.96 -10.67
C VAL A 290 -1.32 -7.57 -11.00
N HIS A 291 -2.51 -7.23 -10.48
CA HIS A 291 -3.23 -6.01 -10.86
C HIS A 291 -3.01 -4.86 -9.85
N ASP A 292 -2.65 -5.20 -8.60
CA ASP A 292 -2.10 -4.32 -7.55
C ASP A 292 -1.35 -5.22 -6.55
N THR A 293 -0.37 -4.75 -5.79
CA THR A 293 0.29 -5.63 -4.81
C THR A 293 -0.50 -5.64 -3.49
N TRP A 294 -1.08 -6.79 -3.11
CA TRP A 294 -1.83 -6.91 -1.84
C TRP A 294 -0.94 -6.62 -0.64
N SER A 295 0.22 -7.27 -0.54
CA SER A 295 1.14 -7.12 0.59
C SER A 295 2.59 -7.06 0.14
N THR A 296 3.41 -6.25 0.81
CA THR A 296 4.85 -6.13 0.56
C THR A 296 5.62 -6.06 1.86
N HIS A 297 6.59 -6.95 2.03
CA HIS A 297 7.63 -6.87 3.06
C HIS A 297 8.98 -6.57 2.39
N ILE A 298 9.73 -5.62 2.96
CA ILE A 298 11.11 -5.34 2.58
C ILE A 298 11.99 -5.59 3.80
N THR A 299 13.02 -6.42 3.63
CA THR A 299 13.95 -6.80 4.68
C THR A 299 15.37 -6.38 4.29
N LEU A 300 16.04 -5.63 5.16
CA LEU A 300 17.50 -5.49 5.10
C LEU A 300 18.09 -6.82 5.57
N GLN A 301 18.52 -7.66 4.62
CA GLN A 301 19.00 -9.01 4.90
C GLN A 301 20.44 -9.01 5.38
N SER A 302 21.28 -8.13 4.83
CA SER A 302 22.64 -7.91 5.29
C SER A 302 23.10 -6.48 5.00
N LEU A 303 24.02 -5.97 5.81
CA LEU A 303 24.69 -4.69 5.64
C LEU A 303 26.15 -4.86 6.06
N LYS A 304 27.08 -4.59 5.14
CA LYS A 304 28.52 -4.57 5.37
C LYS A 304 29.03 -3.17 5.08
N ILE A 305 29.68 -2.55 6.06
CA ILE A 305 30.29 -1.22 5.94
C ILE A 305 31.81 -1.38 6.01
N THR A 306 32.55 -0.76 5.11
CA THR A 306 34.02 -0.86 5.06
C THR A 306 34.61 0.41 4.48
N GLY A 307 35.35 1.15 5.31
CA GLY A 307 35.84 2.48 4.95
C GLY A 307 34.67 3.39 4.61
N ASP A 308 34.76 4.08 3.47
CA ASP A 308 33.71 4.95 2.93
C ASP A 308 32.74 4.23 1.97
N THR A 309 32.64 2.90 2.05
CA THR A 309 31.71 2.11 1.23
C THR A 309 30.82 1.19 2.05
N TYR A 310 29.66 0.84 1.50
CA TYR A 310 28.81 -0.22 2.03
C TYR A 310 28.24 -1.11 0.92
N THR A 311 27.98 -2.36 1.28
CA THR A 311 27.21 -3.31 0.48
C THR A 311 26.03 -3.78 1.33
N ALA A 312 24.81 -3.71 0.81
CA ALA A 312 23.61 -4.19 1.47
C ALA A 312 22.82 -5.15 0.58
N THR A 313 22.22 -6.16 1.20
CA THR A 313 21.32 -7.10 0.52
C THR A 313 19.89 -6.83 0.99
N ILE A 314 18.99 -6.53 0.06
CA ILE A 314 17.60 -6.19 0.31
C ILE A 314 16.71 -7.30 -0.23
N LYS A 315 15.90 -7.93 0.62
CA LYS A 315 14.91 -8.92 0.23
C LYS A 315 13.53 -8.27 0.13
N TYR A 316 12.88 -8.45 -1.00
CA TYR A 316 11.47 -8.14 -1.21
C TYR A 316 10.67 -9.44 -1.20
N ARG A 317 9.60 -9.46 -0.41
CA ARG A 317 8.56 -10.48 -0.43
C ARG A 317 7.24 -9.78 -0.73
N VAL A 318 6.63 -10.08 -1.86
CA VAL A 318 5.42 -9.42 -2.35
C VAL A 318 4.37 -10.49 -2.61
N GLN A 319 3.14 -10.20 -2.19
CA GLN A 319 1.98 -11.04 -2.44
C GLN A 319 0.87 -10.24 -3.12
N ASP A 320 0.11 -10.95 -3.94
CA ASP A 320 -1.17 -10.52 -4.50
C ASP A 320 -2.15 -11.70 -4.47
N HIS A 321 -3.41 -11.49 -4.78
CA HIS A 321 -4.45 -12.51 -4.80
C HIS A 321 -4.89 -12.81 -6.23
N PHE A 322 -4.90 -14.09 -6.58
CA PHE A 322 -5.58 -14.56 -7.78
C PHE A 322 -7.04 -14.89 -7.42
N GLY A 323 -7.84 -13.85 -7.26
CA GLY A 323 -9.26 -13.93 -7.03
C GLY A 323 -9.99 -12.63 -7.34
N LEU A 324 -11.32 -12.68 -7.37
CA LEU A 324 -12.18 -11.52 -7.61
C LEU A 324 -13.13 -11.29 -6.45
N ASP A 325 -13.27 -10.02 -6.06
CA ASP A 325 -14.27 -9.56 -5.10
C ASP A 325 -15.57 -9.08 -5.77
N ASN A 326 -16.54 -8.67 -4.95
CA ASN A 326 -17.82 -8.20 -5.44
C ASN A 326 -17.72 -6.86 -6.19
N ASP A 327 -16.76 -6.02 -5.84
CA ASP A 327 -16.58 -4.69 -6.44
C ASP A 327 -15.97 -4.84 -7.83
N ASP A 328 -15.06 -5.79 -8.03
CA ASP A 328 -14.48 -6.14 -9.33
C ASP A 328 -15.58 -6.45 -10.37
N ILE A 329 -16.51 -7.36 -10.06
CA ILE A 329 -17.55 -7.76 -11.01
C ILE A 329 -18.72 -6.76 -11.08
N SER A 330 -18.85 -5.88 -10.09
CA SER A 330 -19.82 -4.80 -10.11
C SER A 330 -19.40 -3.68 -11.06
N ASN A 331 -18.09 -3.55 -11.33
CA ASN A 331 -17.56 -2.65 -12.34
C ASN A 331 -18.13 -2.98 -13.73
N HIS A 332 -18.74 -1.96 -14.37
CA HIS A 332 -19.39 -2.14 -15.67
C HIS A 332 -18.42 -2.63 -16.76
N ILE A 333 -17.15 -2.20 -16.75
CA ILE A 333 -16.17 -2.58 -17.78
C ILE A 333 -15.77 -4.05 -17.60
N TYR A 334 -15.41 -4.46 -16.37
CA TYR A 334 -14.98 -5.82 -16.10
C TYR A 334 -16.10 -6.83 -16.33
N ARG A 335 -17.34 -6.52 -15.91
CA ARG A 335 -18.49 -7.39 -16.16
C ARG A 335 -18.75 -7.69 -17.64
N GLN A 336 -18.45 -6.75 -18.55
CA GLN A 336 -18.67 -6.96 -19.98
C GLN A 336 -17.69 -7.99 -20.57
N LEU A 337 -16.50 -8.12 -20.00
CA LEU A 337 -15.49 -9.06 -20.46
C LEU A 337 -15.80 -10.47 -19.94
N ARG A 338 -15.96 -11.44 -20.85
CA ARG A 338 -16.27 -12.84 -20.50
C ARG A 338 -15.26 -13.46 -19.53
N ILE A 339 -13.99 -13.06 -19.60
CA ILE A 339 -12.94 -13.59 -18.72
C ILE A 339 -13.28 -13.40 -17.24
N PHE A 340 -13.71 -12.20 -16.84
CA PHE A 340 -14.08 -11.89 -15.45
C PHE A 340 -15.39 -12.55 -15.05
N ARG A 341 -16.36 -12.66 -15.97
CA ARG A 341 -17.61 -13.39 -15.72
C ARG A 341 -17.34 -14.87 -15.43
N ILE A 342 -16.53 -15.53 -16.26
CA ILE A 342 -16.16 -16.94 -16.09
C ILE A 342 -15.38 -17.13 -14.79
N TRP A 343 -14.37 -16.31 -14.54
CA TRP A 343 -13.56 -16.36 -13.33
C TRP A 343 -14.43 -16.21 -12.08
N PHE A 344 -15.27 -15.17 -12.02
CA PHE A 344 -16.14 -14.91 -10.87
C PHE A 344 -17.13 -16.06 -10.62
N VAL A 345 -17.73 -16.62 -11.68
CA VAL A 345 -18.66 -17.77 -11.55
C VAL A 345 -17.94 -19.04 -11.09
N LEU A 346 -16.75 -19.33 -11.63
CA LEU A 346 -15.95 -20.47 -11.20
C LEU A 346 -15.55 -20.36 -9.72
N GLN A 347 -15.19 -19.15 -9.28
CA GLN A 347 -14.72 -18.88 -7.92
C GLN A 347 -15.87 -18.81 -6.91
N ARG A 348 -16.77 -17.83 -7.07
CA ARG A 348 -17.75 -17.41 -6.07
C ARG A 348 -19.05 -18.21 -6.12
N GLY A 349 -19.37 -18.79 -7.27
CA GLY A 349 -20.58 -19.59 -7.45
C GLY A 349 -20.52 -20.87 -6.63
N GLU A 350 -21.49 -21.08 -5.73
CA GLU A 350 -21.63 -22.29 -4.90
C GLU A 350 -21.58 -23.58 -5.74
N MET A 351 -22.11 -23.52 -6.97
CA MET A 351 -22.12 -24.61 -7.95
C MET A 351 -20.74 -25.07 -8.46
N TYR A 352 -19.68 -24.27 -8.26
CA TYR A 352 -18.31 -24.58 -8.68
C TYR A 352 -17.30 -24.48 -7.54
N SER A 353 -17.34 -23.39 -6.76
CA SER A 353 -16.54 -23.22 -5.53
C SER A 353 -15.03 -23.40 -5.72
N TYR A 354 -14.45 -22.89 -6.82
CA TYR A 354 -13.00 -22.96 -7.03
C TYR A 354 -12.27 -21.94 -6.16
N ARG A 355 -11.25 -22.42 -5.44
CA ARG A 355 -10.49 -21.64 -4.48
C ARG A 355 -9.58 -20.65 -5.20
N PRO A 356 -9.64 -19.34 -4.88
CA PRO A 356 -8.60 -18.40 -5.22
C PRO A 356 -7.33 -18.75 -4.42
N PHE A 357 -6.22 -18.11 -4.76
CA PHE A 357 -4.95 -18.37 -4.11
C PHE A 357 -4.08 -17.13 -4.08
N ILE A 358 -3.14 -17.12 -3.14
CA ILE A 358 -2.11 -16.09 -3.05
C ILE A 358 -1.04 -16.34 -4.10
N THR A 359 -0.65 -15.30 -4.82
CA THR A 359 0.51 -15.28 -5.70
C THR A 359 1.70 -14.75 -4.92
N GLU A 360 2.78 -15.50 -4.85
CA GLU A 360 3.97 -15.21 -4.06
C GLU A 360 5.14 -14.83 -4.98
N MET A 361 5.72 -13.66 -4.72
CA MET A 361 6.86 -13.11 -5.46
C MET A 361 7.99 -12.77 -4.49
N ASN A 362 9.19 -13.24 -4.78
CA ASN A 362 10.37 -13.00 -3.96
C ASN A 362 11.54 -12.54 -4.83
N THR A 363 12.26 -11.51 -4.37
CA THR A 363 13.53 -11.16 -4.99
C THR A 363 14.52 -10.60 -3.98
N VAL A 364 15.81 -10.77 -4.28
CA VAL A 364 16.92 -10.29 -3.47
C VAL A 364 17.81 -9.41 -4.32
N VAL A 365 17.96 -8.14 -3.93
CA VAL A 365 18.76 -7.15 -4.65
C VAL A 365 19.95 -6.74 -3.79
N THR A 366 21.13 -6.74 -4.39
CA THR A 366 22.34 -6.19 -3.77
C THR A 366 22.50 -4.74 -4.20
N ILE A 367 22.71 -3.85 -3.24
CA ILE A 367 23.03 -2.45 -3.48
C ILE A 367 24.39 -2.11 -2.88
N GLU A 368 25.11 -1.24 -3.58
CA GLU A 368 26.38 -0.69 -3.14
C GLU A 368 26.29 0.83 -3.10
N GLY A 369 26.90 1.42 -2.09
CA GLY A 369 26.97 2.85 -1.93
C GLY A 369 28.29 3.30 -1.31
N LYS A 370 28.51 4.60 -1.37
CA LYS A 370 29.67 5.29 -0.82
C LYS A 370 29.22 6.54 -0.07
N ARG A 371 30.05 6.99 0.86
CA ARG A 371 29.84 8.20 1.65
C ARG A 371 29.53 9.43 0.80
#